data_AF-A0AAI9PL86-F1
#
_entry.id   AF-A0AAI9PL86-F1
#
_cell.length_a   1.000
_cell.length_b   1.000
_cell.length_c   1.000
_cell.angle_alpha   90.00
_cell.angle_beta   90.00
_cell.angle_gamma   90.00
#
_symmetry.space_group_name_H-M   'P 1'
#
loop_
_entity.id
_entity.type
_entity.pdbx_description
1 polymer ?
#
loop_
_entity_poly.entity_id
_entity_poly.type
_entity_poly.pdbx_seq_one_letter_code
_entity_poly.pdbx_strand_id
1 'polypeptide(L)'
;MPALGNSLTNRNAATVLRDGLSRVTQGEVTVDCSALQQVDSAAVAVLLAWQRVASRRGQTLALSGVPAQLRSLASLYGVDGLLGLASAADHADHHHRH
;
A
#
# COMPACT_ATOMS: atom_id res chain seq x y z
N MET A 1 -7.30 3.58 -14.50
CA MET A 1 -6.62 3.96 -13.24
C MET A 1 -7.39 3.31 -12.11
N PRO A 2 -6.75 2.47 -11.27
CA PRO A 2 -7.46 1.72 -10.24
C PRO A 2 -8.02 2.67 -9.18
N ALA A 3 -9.34 2.86 -9.16
CA ALA A 3 -10.00 3.67 -8.17
C ALA A 3 -10.32 2.80 -6.95
N LEU A 4 -9.67 3.06 -5.81
CA LEU A 4 -9.94 2.38 -4.53
C LEU A 4 -11.33 2.69 -3.94
N GLY A 5 -12.19 3.37 -4.70
CA GLY A 5 -13.39 4.03 -4.20
C GLY A 5 -13.05 5.25 -3.34
N ASN A 6 -14.07 5.82 -2.71
CA ASN A 6 -13.91 7.01 -1.86
C ASN A 6 -13.65 6.67 -0.39
N SER A 7 -13.74 5.39 -0.01
CA SER A 7 -13.58 4.95 1.37
C SER A 7 -12.86 3.60 1.40
N LEU A 8 -11.91 3.43 2.30
CA LEU A 8 -11.23 2.16 2.60
C LEU A 8 -11.29 1.93 4.11
N THR A 9 -12.33 1.21 4.52
CA THR A 9 -12.67 0.94 5.93
C THR A 9 -12.80 -0.57 6.14
N ASN A 10 -12.94 -1.03 7.38
CA ASN A 10 -13.10 -2.47 7.66
C ASN A 10 -14.29 -3.11 6.89
N ARG A 11 -15.33 -2.33 6.56
CA ARG A 11 -16.50 -2.83 5.81
C ARG A 11 -16.18 -3.29 4.39
N ASN A 12 -15.25 -2.63 3.71
CA ASN A 12 -14.91 -2.93 2.32
C ASN A 12 -13.45 -3.36 2.11
N ALA A 13 -12.62 -3.30 3.16
CA ALA A 13 -11.22 -3.71 3.14
C ALA A 13 -11.02 -5.11 2.54
N ALA A 14 -11.85 -6.08 2.91
CA ALA A 14 -11.74 -7.45 2.40
C ALA A 14 -12.02 -7.56 0.88
N THR A 15 -12.95 -6.75 0.36
CA THR A 15 -13.28 -6.72 -1.07
C THR A 15 -12.16 -6.03 -1.84
N VAL A 16 -11.74 -4.85 -1.37
CA VAL A 16 -10.65 -4.08 -1.98
C VAL A 16 -9.38 -4.92 -2.00
N LEU A 17 -9.00 -5.52 -0.86
CA LEU A 17 -7.84 -6.41 -0.74
C LEU A 17 -7.80 -7.46 -1.85
N ARG A 18 -8.91 -8.18 -2.04
CA ARG A 18 -8.99 -9.26 -3.03
C ARG A 18 -8.85 -8.74 -4.46
N ASP A 19 -9.47 -7.60 -4.75
CA ASP A 19 -9.39 -6.95 -6.06
C ASP A 19 -7.95 -6.50 -6.36
N GLY A 20 -7.31 -5.81 -5.42
CA GLY A 20 -5.93 -5.37 -5.56
C GLY A 20 -4.94 -6.52 -5.61
N LEU A 21 -5.16 -7.62 -4.87
CA LEU A 21 -4.32 -8.81 -4.96
C LEU A 21 -4.37 -9.41 -6.37
N SER A 22 -5.55 -9.51 -6.98
CA SER A 22 -5.70 -9.98 -8.36
C SER A 22 -4.89 -9.10 -9.32
N ARG A 23 -4.91 -7.78 -9.14
CA ARG A 23 -4.19 -6.80 -9.98
C ARG A 23 -2.67 -6.83 -9.79
N VAL A 24 -2.19 -6.89 -8.55
CA VAL A 24 -0.76 -7.08 -8.22
C VAL A 24 -0.25 -8.38 -8.84
N THR A 25 -1.12 -9.39 -8.91
CA THR A 25 -0.83 -10.68 -9.56
C THR A 25 -0.70 -10.53 -11.09
N GLN A 26 -1.42 -9.57 -11.70
CA GLN A 26 -1.33 -9.21 -13.12
C GLN A 26 -0.16 -8.26 -13.44
N GLY A 27 0.56 -7.75 -12.43
CA GLY A 27 1.68 -6.81 -12.61
C GLY A 27 1.31 -5.34 -12.41
N GLU A 28 0.07 -5.04 -12.04
CA GLU A 28 -0.36 -3.67 -11.72
C GLU A 28 -0.05 -3.38 -10.25
N VAL A 29 1.06 -2.69 -10.01
CA VAL A 29 1.56 -2.37 -8.65
C VAL A 29 1.42 -0.89 -8.28
N THR A 30 0.76 -0.09 -9.12
CA THR A 30 0.48 1.32 -8.83
C THR A 30 -0.95 1.47 -8.29
N VAL A 31 -1.08 2.11 -7.14
CA VAL A 31 -2.34 2.27 -6.42
C VAL A 31 -2.58 3.75 -6.16
N ASP A 32 -3.69 4.29 -6.68
CA ASP A 32 -4.08 5.68 -6.44
C ASP A 32 -4.96 5.79 -5.19
N CYS A 33 -4.40 6.43 -4.16
CA CYS A 33 -5.07 6.72 -2.90
C CYS A 33 -5.68 8.13 -2.85
N SER A 34 -5.56 8.95 -3.91
CA SER A 34 -6.02 10.34 -3.94
C SER A 34 -7.53 10.44 -3.76
N ALA A 35 -8.27 9.44 -4.25
CA ALA A 35 -9.72 9.38 -4.16
C ALA A 35 -10.24 9.00 -2.76
N LEU A 36 -9.38 8.46 -1.88
CA LEU A 36 -9.75 8.00 -0.56
C LEU A 36 -10.01 9.18 0.38
N GLN A 37 -11.26 9.36 0.77
CA GLN A 37 -11.69 10.35 1.76
C GLN A 37 -11.80 9.75 3.16
N GLN A 38 -12.22 8.48 3.27
CA GLN A 38 -12.33 7.78 4.54
C GLN A 38 -11.36 6.62 4.61
N VAL A 39 -10.48 6.61 5.61
CA VAL A 39 -9.49 5.56 5.83
C VAL A 39 -9.42 5.22 7.32
N ASP A 40 -9.34 3.92 7.63
CA ASP A 40 -9.18 3.42 9.00
C ASP A 40 -7.92 2.55 9.13
N SER A 41 -7.69 1.95 10.29
CA SER A 41 -6.62 0.96 10.52
C SER A 41 -6.64 -0.20 9.52
N ALA A 42 -7.82 -0.60 9.03
CA ALA A 42 -7.97 -1.62 8.00
C ALA A 42 -7.33 -1.22 6.67
N ALA A 43 -7.30 0.07 6.30
CA ALA A 43 -6.64 0.55 5.09
C ALA A 43 -5.15 0.23 5.09
N VAL A 44 -4.49 0.45 6.22
CA VAL A 44 -3.07 0.16 6.42
C VAL A 44 -2.80 -1.34 6.25
N ALA A 45 -3.64 -2.19 6.84
CA ALA A 45 -3.53 -3.65 6.71
C ALA A 45 -3.67 -4.13 5.25
N VAL A 46 -4.60 -3.53 4.48
CA VAL A 46 -4.80 -3.85 3.06
C VAL A 46 -3.57 -3.49 2.23
N LEU A 47 -3.05 -2.26 2.38
CA LEU A 47 -1.87 -1.82 1.63
C LEU A 47 -0.63 -2.68 1.97
N LEU A 48 -0.45 -3.03 3.25
CA LEU A 48 0.64 -3.90 3.68
C LEU A 48 0.54 -5.30 3.09
N ALA A 49 -0.67 -5.85 3.00
CA ALA A 49 -0.89 -7.17 2.40
C ALA A 49 -0.55 -7.17 0.90
N TRP A 50 -0.89 -6.10 0.17
CA TRP A 50 -0.50 -5.95 -1.24
C TRP A 50 1.00 -5.80 -1.40
N GLN A 51 1.64 -4.96 -0.60
CA GLN A 51 3.09 -4.81 -0.64
C GLN A 51 3.80 -6.13 -0.36
N ARG A 52 3.36 -6.92 0.63
CA ARG A 52 3.91 -8.27 0.87
C ARG A 52 3.82 -9.18 -0.34
N VAL A 53 2.71 -9.16 -1.07
CA VAL A 53 2.51 -9.99 -2.26
C VAL A 53 3.31 -9.48 -3.45
N ALA A 54 3.40 -8.16 -3.63
CA ALA A 54 4.26 -7.53 -4.62
C ALA A 54 5.73 -7.89 -4.36
N SER A 55 6.23 -7.71 -3.12
CA SER A 55 7.61 -8.01 -2.74
C SER A 55 7.95 -9.49 -2.89
N ARG A 56 7.02 -10.41 -2.56
CA ARG A 56 7.19 -11.86 -2.82
C ARG A 56 7.36 -12.18 -4.31
N ARG A 57 6.87 -11.31 -5.19
CA ARG A 57 7.01 -11.42 -6.64
C ARG A 57 8.17 -10.59 -7.19
N GLY A 58 8.97 -9.93 -6.33
CA GLY A 58 10.02 -9.02 -6.74
C GLY A 58 9.51 -7.69 -7.32
N GLN A 59 8.27 -7.32 -7.02
CA GLN A 59 7.66 -6.06 -7.45
C GLN A 59 7.51 -5.10 -6.26
N THR A 60 7.52 -3.80 -6.53
CA THR A 60 7.34 -2.76 -5.51
C THR A 60 6.00 -2.07 -5.70
N LEU A 61 5.18 -2.04 -4.64
CA LEU A 61 3.90 -1.33 -4.66
C LEU A 61 4.16 0.18 -4.63
N ALA A 62 3.70 0.91 -5.65
CA ALA A 62 3.78 2.35 -5.73
C ALA A 62 2.44 2.99 -5.32
N LEU A 63 2.45 3.73 -4.22
CA LEU A 63 1.27 4.46 -3.75
C LEU A 63 1.30 5.90 -4.27
N SER A 64 0.27 6.31 -5.01
CA SER A 64 0.10 7.67 -5.52
C SER A 64 -0.97 8.41 -4.73
N GLY A 65 -0.75 9.71 -4.48
CA GLY A 65 -1.73 10.59 -3.85
C GLY A 65 -2.19 10.15 -2.46
N VAL A 66 -1.28 9.62 -1.65
CA VAL A 66 -1.59 9.14 -0.31
C VAL A 66 -2.07 10.29 0.58
N PRO A 67 -3.31 10.23 1.12
CA PRO A 67 -3.84 11.30 1.95
C PRO A 67 -3.09 11.38 3.29
N ALA A 68 -3.00 12.59 3.84
CA ALA A 68 -2.28 12.84 5.10
C ALA A 68 -2.78 11.95 6.25
N GLN A 69 -4.09 11.68 6.34
CA GLN A 69 -4.65 10.74 7.32
C GLN A 69 -4.04 9.34 7.23
N LEU A 70 -3.88 8.79 6.01
CA LEU A 70 -3.30 7.46 5.83
C LEU A 70 -1.81 7.46 6.17
N ARG A 71 -1.09 8.53 5.84
CA ARG A 71 0.32 8.69 6.19
C ARG A 71 0.53 8.77 7.71
N SER A 72 -0.34 9.50 8.42
CA SER A 72 -0.34 9.55 9.88
C SER A 72 -0.62 8.18 10.49
N LEU A 73 -1.62 7.44 9.99
CA LEU A 73 -1.88 6.07 10.45
C LEU A 73 -0.67 5.16 10.19
N ALA A 74 -0.13 5.15 8.98
CA ALA A 74 1.04 4.33 8.66
C ALA A 74 2.24 4.62 9.57
N SER A 75 2.48 5.89 9.89
CA SER A 75 3.55 6.31 10.81
C SER A 75 3.26 5.87 12.25
N LEU A 76 2.01 6.00 12.72
CA LEU A 76 1.59 5.53 14.06
C LEU A 76 1.73 4.01 14.22
N TYR A 77 1.49 3.26 13.15
CA TYR A 77 1.69 1.80 13.13
C TYR A 77 3.15 1.40 12.82
N GLY A 78 4.05 2.34 12.50
CA GLY A 78 5.45 2.07 12.18
C GLY A 78 5.64 1.27 10.88
N VAL A 79 4.74 1.41 9.92
CA VAL A 79 4.76 0.68 8.64
C VAL A 79 5.04 1.59 7.43
N ASP A 80 5.43 2.84 7.66
CA ASP A 80 5.75 3.79 6.59
C ASP A 80 6.96 3.34 5.75
N GLY A 81 8.00 2.79 6.40
CA GLY A 81 9.17 2.23 5.73
C GLY A 81 8.82 0.99 4.91
N LEU A 82 7.93 0.15 5.42
CA LEU A 82 7.41 -1.00 4.70
C LEU A 82 6.64 -0.54 3.45
N LEU A 83 5.73 0.41 3.59
CA LEU A 83 4.87 0.88 2.49
C LEU A 83 5.61 1.73 1.44
N GLY A 84 6.93 1.94 1.59
CA GLY A 84 7.70 2.84 0.71
C GLY A 84 7.24 4.30 0.84
N LEU A 85 6.60 4.65 1.97
CA LEU A 85 6.23 6.03 2.31
C LEU A 85 7.39 6.76 2.97
N ALA A 86 8.34 6.02 3.56
CA ALA A 86 9.65 6.53 3.92
C ALA A 86 10.37 7.01 2.66
N SER A 87 11.02 8.16 2.76
CA SER A 87 11.70 8.81 1.64
C SER A 87 12.60 7.83 0.89
N ALA A 88 12.62 7.93 -0.44
CA ALA A 88 13.30 7.03 -1.38
C ALA A 88 14.82 6.82 -1.16
N ALA A 89 15.41 7.45 -0.14
CA ALA A 89 16.79 7.24 0.28
C ALA A 89 17.02 5.96 1.11
N ASP A 90 15.99 5.33 1.66
CA ASP A 90 16.14 4.17 2.57
C ASP A 90 16.23 2.81 1.84
N HIS A 91 15.87 2.74 0.56
CA HIS A 91 15.83 1.46 -0.18
C HIS A 91 17.15 1.07 -0.88
N ALA A 92 18.24 1.82 -0.67
CA ALA A 92 19.53 1.56 -1.30
C ALA A 92 20.44 0.58 -0.54
N ASP A 93 20.09 0.15 0.69
CA ASP A 93 20.97 -0.68 1.53
C ASP A 93 20.29 -1.96 2.04
N HIS A 94 19.96 -2.89 1.15
CA HIS A 94 19.84 -4.31 1.53
C HIS A 94 20.21 -5.25 0.38
N HIS A 95 21.34 -5.00 -0.28
CA HIS A 95 22.01 -6.01 -1.10
C HIS A 95 22.98 -6.80 -0.22
N HIS A 96 22.47 -7.64 0.70
CA HIS A 96 23.30 -8.60 1.42
C HIS A 96 23.63 -9.78 0.48
N ARG A 97 24.61 -9.56 -0.40
CA ARG A 97 25.30 -10.62 -1.16
C ARG A 97 26.33 -11.27 -0.23
N HIS A 98 26.12 -12.57 0.01
CA HIS A 98 27.07 -13.66 0.38
C HIS A 98 28.46 -13.29 0.91
#